data_AF-A0AAV9H2T1-F1
#
_entry.id   AF-A0AAV9H2T1-F1
#
_cell.length_a   1.000
_cell.length_b   1.000
_cell.length_c   1.000
_cell.angle_alpha   90.00
_cell.angle_beta   90.00
_cell.angle_gamma   90.00
#
_symmetry.space_group_name_H-M   'P 1'
#
loop_
_entity.id
_entity.type
_entity.pdbx_description
1 polymer ?
#
loop_
_entity_poly.entity_id
_entity_poly.type
_entity_poly.pdbx_seq_one_letter_code
_entity_poly.pdbx_strand_id
1 'polypeptide(L)'
;MTTFAFGRLRMFKGEFHGAKIMFGKARKLWTDGSKSENSYFVGACVYRLGCCYLDQPVPNAETAAKHLREALDITSLHRKHMPAEHARCLCRLAEALGFPGSETGNPLWQEGKDKADEARKIYSEQLCGWLPHNYPAASYYDRWVCIDWR
;
A
#
# COMPACT_ATOMS: atom_id res chain seq x y z
N MET A 1 -11.51 3.81 -14.00
CA MET A 1 -10.83 4.90 -13.28
C MET A 1 -11.76 5.72 -12.39
N THR A 2 -12.96 6.12 -12.84
CA THR A 2 -13.91 6.92 -12.02
C THR A 2 -14.24 6.32 -10.65
N THR A 3 -14.47 5.00 -10.58
CA THR A 3 -14.77 4.32 -9.31
C THR A 3 -13.59 4.36 -8.33
N PHE A 4 -12.35 4.25 -8.82
CA PHE A 4 -11.16 4.34 -7.97
C PHE A 4 -11.00 5.75 -7.36
N ALA A 5 -11.18 6.78 -8.18
CA ALA A 5 -11.14 8.18 -7.72
C ALA A 5 -12.24 8.46 -6.67
N PHE A 6 -13.45 7.93 -6.84
CA PHE A 6 -14.49 8.02 -5.81
C PHE A 6 -14.10 7.30 -4.51
N GLY A 7 -13.41 6.16 -4.59
CA GLY A 7 -12.85 5.49 -3.42
C GLY A 7 -11.89 6.41 -2.65
N ARG A 8 -10.97 7.08 -3.35
CA ARG A 8 -10.04 8.05 -2.75
C ARG A 8 -10.77 9.23 -2.08
N LEU A 9 -11.75 9.81 -2.76
CA LEU A 9 -12.55 10.92 -2.20
C LEU A 9 -13.28 10.50 -0.92
N ARG A 10 -13.82 9.27 -0.88
CA ARG A 10 -14.47 8.73 0.31
C ARG A 10 -13.49 8.50 1.45
N MET A 11 -12.30 7.95 1.18
CA MET A 11 -11.25 7.85 2.21
C MET A 11 -10.91 9.22 2.79
N PHE A 12 -10.77 10.25 1.95
CA PHE A 12 -10.47 11.61 2.40
C PHE A 12 -11.57 12.18 3.34
N LYS A 13 -12.83 11.79 3.11
CA LYS A 13 -13.96 12.14 3.98
C LYS A 13 -14.10 11.25 5.23
N GLY A 14 -13.22 10.29 5.44
CA GLY A 14 -13.33 9.29 6.52
C GLY A 14 -14.39 8.20 6.27
N GLU A 15 -14.95 8.12 5.06
CA GLU A 15 -15.98 7.14 4.69
C GLU A 15 -15.35 5.80 4.23
N PHE A 16 -14.62 5.13 5.13
CA PHE A 16 -13.83 3.94 4.79
C PHE A 16 -14.66 2.77 4.24
N HIS A 17 -15.88 2.57 4.74
CA HIS A 17 -16.76 1.51 4.22
C HIS A 17 -17.13 1.75 2.76
N GLY A 18 -17.57 2.97 2.42
CA GLY A 18 -17.89 3.35 1.05
C GLY A 18 -16.66 3.30 0.14
N ALA A 19 -15.49 3.70 0.66
CA ALA A 19 -14.23 3.59 -0.07
C ALA A 19 -13.90 2.14 -0.46
N LYS A 20 -14.03 1.19 0.48
CA LYS A 20 -13.80 -0.24 0.21
C LYS A 20 -14.69 -0.78 -0.90
N ILE A 21 -15.98 -0.43 -0.89
CA ILE A 21 -16.91 -0.82 -1.96
C ILE A 21 -16.43 -0.29 -3.31
N MET A 22 -15.98 0.96 -3.36
CA MET A 22 -15.51 1.58 -4.60
C MET A 22 -14.22 0.93 -5.12
N PHE A 23 -13.24 0.62 -4.26
CA PHE A 23 -12.03 -0.07 -4.67
C PHE A 23 -12.29 -1.52 -5.11
N GLY A 24 -13.18 -2.24 -4.42
CA GLY A 24 -13.61 -3.59 -4.83
C GLY A 24 -14.30 -3.58 -6.20
N LYS A 25 -15.20 -2.60 -6.44
CA LYS A 25 -15.82 -2.40 -7.76
C LYS A 25 -14.80 -2.04 -8.84
N ALA A 26 -13.83 -1.17 -8.52
CA ALA A 26 -12.78 -0.80 -9.47
C ALA A 26 -11.92 -2.00 -9.88
N ARG A 27 -11.51 -2.84 -8.92
CA ARG A 27 -10.81 -4.11 -9.17
C ARG A 27 -11.64 -5.00 -10.08
N LYS A 28 -12.90 -5.27 -9.71
CA LYS A 28 -13.80 -6.15 -10.46
C LYS A 28 -14.01 -5.69 -11.90
N LEU A 29 -14.31 -4.40 -12.10
CA LEU A 29 -14.50 -3.85 -13.45
C LEU A 29 -13.25 -3.99 -14.32
N TRP A 30 -12.06 -3.93 -13.71
CA TRP A 30 -10.81 -4.10 -14.43
C TRP A 30 -10.55 -5.56 -14.82
N THR A 31 -10.77 -6.50 -13.89
CA THR A 31 -10.57 -7.93 -14.13
C THR A 31 -11.60 -8.50 -15.11
N ASP A 32 -12.87 -8.10 -14.99
CA ASP A 32 -13.96 -8.53 -15.88
C ASP A 32 -13.73 -8.03 -17.33
N GLY A 33 -13.04 -6.89 -17.49
CA GLY A 33 -12.66 -6.32 -18.78
C GLY A 33 -11.46 -6.98 -19.46
N SER A 34 -11.20 -8.27 -19.18
CA SER A 34 -10.13 -9.09 -19.81
C SER A 34 -8.69 -8.72 -19.42
N LYS A 35 -8.48 -8.00 -18.31
CA LYS A 35 -7.13 -7.63 -17.85
C LYS A 35 -6.64 -8.54 -16.73
N SER A 36 -5.33 -8.78 -16.73
CA SER A 36 -4.67 -9.67 -15.76
C SER A 36 -4.91 -9.24 -14.31
N GLU A 37 -5.19 -10.21 -13.44
CA GLU A 37 -5.25 -10.04 -11.98
C GLU A 37 -3.94 -9.50 -11.41
N ASN A 38 -2.82 -9.72 -12.12
CA ASN A 38 -1.49 -9.26 -11.75
C ASN A 38 -1.13 -7.90 -12.35
N SER A 39 -2.11 -7.16 -12.91
CA SER A 39 -1.86 -5.81 -13.42
C SER A 39 -1.62 -4.82 -12.29
N TYR A 40 -0.78 -3.81 -12.54
CA TYR A 40 -0.46 -2.78 -11.56
C TYR A 40 -1.73 -2.10 -11.00
N PHE A 41 -2.77 -1.90 -11.81
CA PHE A 41 -4.00 -1.25 -11.36
C PHE A 41 -4.77 -2.09 -10.33
N VAL A 42 -4.73 -3.43 -10.44
CA VAL A 42 -5.28 -4.31 -9.40
C VAL A 42 -4.47 -4.15 -8.12
N GLY A 43 -3.14 -4.09 -8.22
CA GLY A 43 -2.24 -3.76 -7.10
C GLY A 43 -2.65 -2.45 -6.41
N ALA A 44 -2.96 -1.41 -7.19
CA ALA A 44 -3.42 -0.12 -6.65
C ALA A 44 -4.72 -0.24 -5.86
N CYS A 45 -5.70 -0.95 -6.41
CA CYS A 45 -6.99 -1.17 -5.75
C CYS A 45 -6.81 -1.93 -4.43
N VAL A 46 -6.02 -2.99 -4.44
CA VAL A 46 -5.76 -3.83 -3.27
C VAL A 46 -4.95 -3.08 -2.21
N TYR A 47 -3.94 -2.30 -2.61
CA TYR A 47 -3.19 -1.42 -1.71
C TYR A 47 -4.13 -0.45 -0.97
N ARG A 48 -5.07 0.18 -1.70
CA ARG A 48 -6.04 1.10 -1.10
C ARG A 48 -7.05 0.40 -0.20
N LEU A 49 -7.45 -0.84 -0.50
CA LEU A 49 -8.24 -1.66 0.42
C LEU A 49 -7.49 -1.89 1.73
N GLY A 50 -6.22 -2.27 1.67
CA GLY A 50 -5.37 -2.42 2.85
C GLY A 50 -5.29 -1.13 3.67
N CYS A 51 -5.07 0.01 3.00
CA CYS A 51 -5.07 1.31 3.66
C CYS A 51 -6.42 1.66 4.32
N CYS A 52 -7.56 1.31 3.71
CA CYS A 52 -8.87 1.55 4.33
C CYS A 52 -9.03 0.82 5.68
N TYR A 53 -8.50 -0.39 5.80
CA TYR A 53 -8.54 -1.14 7.06
C TYR A 53 -7.54 -0.63 8.09
N LEU A 54 -6.43 -0.03 7.65
CA LEU A 54 -5.39 0.49 8.52
C LEU A 54 -5.71 1.92 9.02
N ASP A 55 -6.29 2.78 8.18
CA ASP A 55 -6.50 4.22 8.46
C ASP A 55 -7.84 4.52 9.15
N GLN A 56 -8.74 3.53 9.28
CA GLN A 56 -10.01 3.72 9.98
C GLN A 56 -9.80 3.90 11.49
N PRO A 57 -10.73 4.56 12.22
CA PRO A 57 -10.54 4.92 13.63
C PRO A 57 -10.21 3.74 14.56
N VAL A 58 -10.71 2.54 14.23
CA VAL A 58 -10.34 1.28 14.90
C VAL A 58 -9.69 0.39 13.84
N PRO A 59 -8.35 0.40 13.71
CA PRO A 59 -7.66 -0.34 12.66
C PRO A 59 -7.90 -1.84 12.75
N ASN A 60 -8.12 -2.49 11.60
CA ASN A 60 -8.07 -3.93 11.49
C ASN A 60 -6.74 -4.33 10.83
N ALA A 61 -5.69 -4.37 11.65
CA ALA A 61 -4.32 -4.59 11.21
C ALA A 61 -4.13 -5.93 10.47
N GLU A 62 -4.80 -7.00 10.91
CA GLU A 62 -4.74 -8.32 10.29
C GLU A 62 -5.28 -8.29 8.84
N THR A 63 -6.47 -7.71 8.66
CA THR A 63 -7.09 -7.60 7.33
C THR A 63 -6.33 -6.62 6.44
N ALA A 64 -5.80 -5.54 7.02
CA ALA A 64 -4.93 -4.62 6.32
C ALA A 64 -3.67 -5.34 5.81
N ALA A 65 -2.97 -6.08 6.66
CA ALA A 65 -1.77 -6.84 6.31
C ALA A 65 -2.05 -7.87 5.21
N LYS A 66 -3.20 -8.57 5.26
CA LYS A 66 -3.62 -9.50 4.21
C LYS A 66 -3.69 -8.81 2.83
N HIS A 67 -4.39 -7.69 2.73
CA HIS A 67 -4.48 -6.95 1.47
C HIS A 67 -3.14 -6.34 1.07
N LEU A 68 -2.36 -5.84 2.02
CA LEU A 68 -1.06 -5.24 1.72
C LEU A 68 -0.03 -6.27 1.24
N ARG A 69 -0.09 -7.52 1.73
CA ARG A 69 0.69 -8.64 1.17
C ARG A 69 0.26 -8.95 -0.26
N GLU A 70 -1.04 -9.03 -0.54
CA GLU A 70 -1.55 -9.23 -1.91
C GLU A 70 -1.09 -8.09 -2.86
N ALA A 71 -1.15 -6.83 -2.41
CA ALA A 71 -0.63 -5.71 -3.19
C ALA A 71 0.89 -5.77 -3.38
N LEU A 72 1.62 -6.23 -2.36
CA LEU A 72 3.07 -6.43 -2.43
C LEU A 72 3.44 -7.51 -3.45
N ASP A 73 2.72 -8.63 -3.46
CA ASP A 73 2.93 -9.72 -4.42
C ASP A 73 2.74 -9.22 -5.85
N ILE A 74 1.68 -8.46 -6.11
CA ILE A 74 1.42 -7.86 -7.43
C ILE A 74 2.53 -6.86 -7.80
N THR A 75 2.88 -5.94 -6.90
CA THR A 75 3.89 -4.91 -7.20
C THR A 75 5.30 -5.49 -7.34
N SER A 76 5.60 -6.64 -6.72
CA SER A 76 6.88 -7.32 -6.87
C SER A 76 7.18 -7.68 -8.33
N LEU A 77 6.15 -8.00 -9.12
CA LEU A 77 6.24 -8.29 -10.55
C LEU A 77 6.62 -7.05 -11.37
N HIS A 78 6.29 -5.85 -10.86
CA HIS A 78 6.49 -4.57 -11.53
C HIS A 78 7.61 -3.72 -10.91
N ARG A 79 8.32 -4.23 -9.89
CA ARG A 79 9.25 -3.45 -9.04
C ARG A 79 10.37 -2.74 -9.81
N LYS A 80 10.77 -3.25 -10.99
CA LYS A 80 11.78 -2.62 -11.85
C LYS A 80 11.30 -1.31 -12.48
N HIS A 81 10.00 -1.21 -12.77
CA HIS A 81 9.40 -0.07 -13.45
C HIS A 81 8.53 0.79 -12.52
N MET A 82 8.11 0.23 -11.38
CA MET A 82 7.26 0.88 -10.37
C MET A 82 7.83 0.72 -8.96
N PRO A 83 9.09 1.15 -8.72
CA PRO A 83 9.76 0.93 -7.43
C PRO A 83 9.11 1.71 -6.29
N ALA A 84 8.55 2.90 -6.56
CA ALA A 84 7.92 3.73 -5.55
C ALA A 84 6.61 3.11 -5.02
N GLU A 85 5.81 2.51 -5.88
CA GLU A 85 4.57 1.80 -5.53
C GLU A 85 4.88 0.54 -4.72
N HIS A 86 5.92 -0.20 -5.12
CA HIS A 86 6.38 -1.36 -4.37
C HIS A 86 6.84 -0.96 -2.96
N ALA A 87 7.65 0.09 -2.85
CA ALA A 87 8.11 0.61 -1.56
C ALA A 87 6.96 1.13 -0.68
N ARG A 88 5.90 1.73 -1.25
CA ARG A 88 4.69 2.09 -0.50
C ARG A 88 3.97 0.89 0.10
N CYS A 89 3.88 -0.21 -0.65
CA CYS A 89 3.28 -1.43 -0.14
C CYS A 89 4.09 -1.97 1.04
N LEU A 90 5.42 -1.97 0.93
CA LEU A 90 6.33 -2.35 2.02
C LEU A 90 6.14 -1.50 3.28
N CYS A 91 6.12 -0.16 3.15
CA CYS A 91 5.92 0.74 4.29
C CYS A 91 4.58 0.50 5.00
N ARG A 92 3.48 0.42 4.22
CA ARG A 92 2.15 0.21 4.81
C ARG A 92 2.00 -1.17 5.41
N LEU A 93 2.63 -2.19 4.81
CA LEU A 93 2.68 -3.52 5.41
C LEU A 93 3.45 -3.49 6.72
N ALA A 94 4.60 -2.82 6.79
CA ALA A 94 5.36 -2.65 8.03
C ALA A 94 4.49 -2.02 9.14
N GLU A 95 3.75 -0.96 8.82
CA GLU A 95 2.79 -0.33 9.74
C GLU A 95 1.71 -1.30 10.21
N ALA A 96 1.14 -2.09 9.29
CA ALA A 96 0.14 -3.10 9.62
C ALA A 96 0.70 -4.24 10.49
N LEU A 97 1.99 -4.55 10.38
CA LEU A 97 2.71 -5.51 11.22
C LEU A 97 3.22 -4.89 12.53
N GLY A 98 2.89 -3.63 12.81
CA GLY A 98 3.17 -2.95 14.07
C GLY A 98 4.54 -2.26 14.14
N PHE A 99 5.21 -2.02 13.02
CA PHE A 99 6.45 -1.25 12.94
C PHE A 99 6.19 0.18 12.46
N PRO A 100 6.78 1.25 13.05
CA PRO A 100 7.84 1.28 14.06
C PRO A 100 7.35 1.30 15.52
N GLY A 101 6.27 0.55 15.84
CA GLY A 101 5.78 0.39 17.21
C GLY A 101 6.68 -0.49 18.09
N SER A 102 6.14 -0.95 19.23
CA SER A 102 6.87 -1.83 20.16
C SER A 102 7.00 -3.25 19.63
N GLU A 103 8.19 -3.84 19.78
CA GLU A 103 8.46 -5.27 19.51
C GLU A 103 7.78 -6.17 20.55
N THR A 104 7.66 -5.70 21.80
CA THR A 104 7.22 -6.53 22.92
C THR A 104 5.80 -7.05 22.71
N GLY A 105 5.66 -8.38 22.65
CA GLY A 105 4.37 -9.05 22.48
C GLY A 105 3.84 -9.08 21.04
N ASN A 106 4.63 -8.61 20.06
CA ASN A 106 4.25 -8.66 18.65
C ASN A 106 5.23 -9.56 17.86
N PRO A 107 4.85 -10.83 17.57
CA PRO A 107 5.72 -11.75 16.84
C PRO A 107 5.97 -11.34 15.38
N LEU A 108 5.18 -10.42 14.83
CA LEU A 108 5.30 -9.94 13.46
C LEU A 108 6.17 -8.68 13.35
N TRP A 109 6.65 -8.13 14.47
CA TRP A 109 7.40 -6.89 14.48
C TRP A 109 8.68 -6.98 13.64
N GLN A 110 9.40 -8.10 13.74
CA GLN A 110 10.62 -8.32 12.96
C GLN A 110 10.33 -8.34 11.45
N GLU A 111 9.25 -9.02 11.02
CA GLU A 111 8.82 -8.98 9.62
C GLU A 111 8.50 -7.54 9.20
N GLY A 112 7.80 -6.77 10.04
CA GLY A 112 7.51 -5.36 9.80
C GLY A 112 8.77 -4.52 9.61
N LYS A 113 9.77 -4.71 10.48
CA LYS A 113 11.08 -4.05 10.36
C LYS A 113 11.77 -4.42 9.05
N ASP A 114 11.80 -5.70 8.69
CA ASP A 114 12.46 -6.17 7.46
C ASP A 114 11.82 -5.54 6.22
N LYS A 115 10.48 -5.37 6.20
CA LYS A 115 9.78 -4.64 5.12
C LYS A 115 10.14 -3.16 5.08
N ALA A 116 10.27 -2.51 6.24
CA ALA A 116 10.67 -1.11 6.31
C ALA A 116 12.12 -0.90 5.84
N ASP A 117 13.03 -1.83 6.17
CA ASP A 117 14.41 -1.85 5.70
C ASP A 117 14.50 -2.03 4.18
N GLU A 118 13.67 -2.93 3.61
CA GLU A 118 13.59 -3.12 2.17
C GLU A 118 13.09 -1.85 1.45
N ALA A 119 12.05 -1.19 1.98
CA ALA A 119 11.55 0.06 1.43
C ALA A 119 12.62 1.14 1.45
N ARG A 120 13.34 1.27 2.58
CA ARG A 120 14.44 2.21 2.75
C ARG A 120 15.53 2.01 1.69
N LYS A 121 15.89 0.76 1.40
CA LYS A 121 16.88 0.42 0.38
C LYS A 121 16.46 0.91 -1.01
N ILE A 122 15.19 0.72 -1.37
CA ILE A 122 14.63 1.23 -2.64
C ILE A 122 14.77 2.76 -2.70
N TYR A 123 14.43 3.45 -1.62
CA TYR A 123 14.54 4.91 -1.57
C TYR A 123 15.99 5.38 -1.79
N SER A 124 16.96 4.77 -1.10
CA SER A 124 18.37 5.17 -1.21
C SER A 124 18.98 4.84 -2.57
N GLU A 125 18.68 3.67 -3.13
CA GLU A 125 19.35 3.17 -4.34
C GLU A 125 18.68 3.63 -5.63
N GLN A 126 17.36 3.81 -5.63
CA GLN A 126 16.58 3.97 -6.86
C GLN A 126 15.87 5.32 -6.98
N LEU A 127 15.64 6.01 -5.85
CA LEU A 127 14.90 7.28 -5.83
C LEU A 127 15.77 8.49 -5.44
N CYS A 128 17.06 8.27 -5.18
CA CYS A 128 18.11 9.29 -5.02
C CYS A 128 17.73 10.44 -4.07
N GLY A 129 17.16 10.11 -2.90
CA GLY A 129 16.76 11.10 -1.90
C GLY A 129 17.54 11.00 -0.60
N TRP A 130 17.70 12.14 0.08
CA TRP A 130 18.08 12.17 1.50
C TRP A 130 16.87 11.74 2.35
N LEU A 131 17.08 10.81 3.28
CA LEU A 131 16.05 10.36 4.21
C LEU A 131 16.13 11.17 5.52
N PRO A 132 15.13 12.00 5.85
CA PRO A 132 15.12 12.75 7.11
C PRO A 132 15.01 11.89 8.37
N HIS A 133 14.52 10.66 8.24
CA HIS A 133 14.30 9.73 9.36
C HIS A 133 14.79 8.32 9.01
N ASN A 134 15.03 7.51 10.05
CA ASN A 134 15.53 6.14 9.90
C ASN A 134 14.63 5.26 9.01
N TYR A 135 13.31 5.48 9.02
CA TYR A 135 12.36 4.75 8.18
C TYR A 135 11.39 5.71 7.46
N PRO A 136 11.29 5.65 6.12
CA PRO A 136 10.38 6.49 5.36
C PRO A 136 8.92 6.05 5.55
N ALA A 137 8.03 7.01 5.77
CA ALA A 137 6.59 6.77 5.69
C ALA A 137 6.17 6.52 4.23
N ALA A 138 5.03 5.87 4.03
CA ALA A 138 4.52 5.62 2.67
C ALA A 138 4.35 6.91 1.83
N SER A 139 4.05 8.03 2.47
CA SER A 139 3.90 9.34 1.81
C SER A 139 5.20 9.88 1.19
N TYR A 140 6.37 9.40 1.65
CA TYR A 140 7.65 9.87 1.12
C TYR A 140 7.81 9.50 -0.35
N TYR A 141 7.15 8.42 -0.79
CA TYR A 141 7.19 7.94 -2.15
C TYR A 141 6.17 8.62 -3.08
N ASP A 142 5.24 9.42 -2.54
CA ASP A 142 4.11 9.99 -3.29
C ASP A 142 4.57 10.80 -4.51
N ARG A 143 5.76 11.44 -4.44
CA ARG A 143 6.34 12.20 -5.56
C ARG A 143 6.67 11.33 -6.78
N TRP A 144 7.05 10.07 -6.58
CA TRP A 144 7.50 9.15 -7.62
C TRP A 144 6.44 8.13 -8.04
N VAL A 145 5.37 8.00 -7.26
CA VAL A 145 4.23 7.14 -7.59
C VAL A 145 3.50 7.69 -8.81
N CYS A 146 3.14 6.81 -9.74
CA CYS A 146 2.34 7.12 -10.92
C CYS A 146 1.00 7.72 -10.52
N ILE A 147 0.51 8.68 -11.31
CA ILE A 147 -0.75 9.38 -11.05
C ILE A 147 -1.95 8.42 -10.90
N ASP A 148 -1.91 7.28 -11.57
CA ASP A 148 -2.95 6.25 -11.51
C ASP A 148 -3.05 5.55 -10.14
N TRP A 149 -2.03 5.71 -9.28
CA TRP A 149 -1.98 5.19 -7.92
C TRP A 149 -2.23 6.26 -6.84
N ARG A 150 -2.25 7.55 -7.22
CA ARG A 150 -2.35 8.68 -6.28
C ARG A 150 -3.73 8.89 -5.70
#